data_AF-A0A958IX93-F1
#
_entry.id   AF-A0A958IX93-F1
#
_cell.length_a   1.000
_cell.length_b   1.000
_cell.length_c   1.000
_cell.angle_alpha   90.00
_cell.angle_beta   90.00
_cell.angle_gamma   90.00
#
_symmetry.space_group_name_H-M   'P 1'
#
loop_
_entity.id
_entity.type
_entity.pdbx_description
1 polymer ?
#
loop_
_entity_poly.entity_id
_entity_poly.type
_entity_poly.pdbx_seq_one_letter_code
_entity_poly.pdbx_strand_id
1 'polypeptide(L)'
;YNIFGKKTYTETLAARVLPESAPLALLARPQQIRQKNGQYGEMVNGILAPETVTLGDTLQVGRFEVTRAQWQAFRPQASYPAGRDNYPAAAISFEDARAYTAWLSEKTGQRYRLPSTGELKMLQKLAGKQENNLAYWAGYDPTPDERQALAAQIAKHDPDLLLMPAGSCPPGNSAEKDTPLLYDLDGNVAEWSVNKTGSGEPSGASAATVRDKRTGLTGQPPQGFVGLRVVRE
;
A
#
# COMPACT_ATOMS: atom_id res chain seq x y z
N TYR A 1 -8.21 -39.09 15.30
CA TYR A 1 -8.34 -37.75 15.91
C TYR A 1 -7.14 -37.50 16.81
N ASN A 2 -6.27 -36.57 16.44
CA ASN A 2 -5.06 -36.29 17.22
C ASN A 2 -5.39 -35.24 18.29
N ILE A 3 -5.58 -35.73 19.52
CA ILE A 3 -6.04 -35.02 20.72
C ILE A 3 -5.07 -33.93 21.24
N PHE A 4 -3.98 -33.63 20.53
CA PHE A 4 -2.95 -32.66 20.93
C PHE A 4 -2.64 -31.56 19.91
N GLY A 5 -3.46 -31.38 18.87
CA GLY A 5 -3.30 -30.26 17.92
C GLY A 5 -1.96 -30.22 17.15
N LYS A 6 -1.14 -31.28 17.21
CA LYS A 6 0.12 -31.36 16.46
C LYS A 6 -0.18 -31.75 15.02
N LYS A 7 0.19 -30.87 14.08
CA LYS A 7 0.18 -31.13 12.63
C LYS A 7 0.92 -32.44 12.34
N THR A 8 0.38 -33.24 11.44
CA THR A 8 1.00 -34.46 10.94
C THR A 8 2.31 -34.16 10.19
N TYR A 9 3.16 -35.17 10.02
CA TYR A 9 4.37 -35.05 9.17
C TYR A 9 4.01 -34.58 7.76
N THR A 10 2.94 -35.13 7.19
CA THR A 10 2.45 -34.77 5.86
C THR A 10 1.99 -33.32 5.79
N GLU A 11 1.24 -32.81 6.77
CA GLU A 11 0.83 -31.40 6.84
C GLU A 11 2.03 -30.46 7.04
N THR A 12 2.99 -30.87 7.87
CA THR A 12 4.23 -30.11 8.10
C THR A 12 5.09 -30.05 6.84
N LEU A 13 5.22 -31.17 6.12
CA LEU A 13 5.96 -31.26 4.87
C LEU A 13 5.28 -30.43 3.77
N ALA A 14 3.96 -30.52 3.62
CA ALA A 14 3.21 -29.73 2.66
C ALA A 14 3.39 -28.22 2.89
N ALA A 15 3.25 -27.76 4.14
CA ALA A 15 3.45 -26.34 4.50
C ALA A 15 4.90 -25.86 4.27
N ARG A 16 5.89 -26.76 4.33
CA ARG A 16 7.29 -26.44 4.05
C ARG A 16 7.58 -26.39 2.54
N VAL A 17 6.94 -27.24 1.75
CA VAL A 17 7.17 -27.33 0.30
C VAL A 17 6.59 -26.13 -0.45
N LEU A 18 5.41 -25.64 -0.03
CA LEU A 18 4.78 -24.49 -0.64
C LEU A 18 4.08 -23.62 0.43
N PRO A 19 4.82 -22.75 1.14
CA PRO A 19 4.24 -21.82 2.11
C PRO A 19 3.20 -20.91 1.44
N GLU A 20 2.13 -20.55 2.17
CA GLU A 20 1.04 -19.70 1.65
C GLU A 20 1.52 -18.31 1.17
N SER A 21 2.61 -17.82 1.74
CA SER A 21 3.25 -16.55 1.36
C SER A 21 4.23 -16.66 0.20
N ALA A 22 4.49 -17.87 -0.31
CA ALA A 22 5.41 -18.07 -1.43
C ALA A 22 4.80 -17.51 -2.72
N PRO A 23 5.58 -16.87 -3.61
CA PRO A 23 5.08 -16.38 -4.89
C PRO A 23 4.32 -17.42 -5.69
N LEU A 24 4.77 -18.68 -5.68
CA LEU A 24 4.09 -19.78 -6.38
C LEU A 24 2.72 -20.13 -5.77
N ALA A 25 2.56 -20.04 -4.44
CA ALA A 25 1.27 -20.26 -3.77
C ALA A 25 0.28 -19.14 -4.13
N LEU A 26 0.78 -17.91 -4.18
CA LEU A 26 -0.01 -16.72 -4.52
C LEU A 26 -0.54 -16.72 -5.95
N LEU A 27 0.10 -17.43 -6.88
CA LEU A 27 -0.42 -17.60 -8.25
C LEU A 27 -1.73 -18.41 -8.28
N ALA A 28 -1.89 -19.36 -7.36
CA ALA A 28 -3.08 -20.19 -7.26
C ALA A 28 -4.17 -19.56 -6.36
N ARG A 29 -3.81 -18.54 -5.57
CA ARG A 29 -4.74 -17.84 -4.68
C ARG A 29 -5.61 -16.87 -5.49
N PRO A 30 -6.95 -17.02 -5.49
CA PRO A 30 -7.81 -16.04 -6.14
C PRO A 30 -7.63 -14.67 -5.47
N GLN A 31 -6.97 -13.75 -6.16
CA GLN A 31 -6.75 -12.41 -5.59
C GLN A 31 -8.05 -11.59 -5.54
N GLN A 32 -8.99 -11.90 -6.44
CA GLN A 32 -10.30 -11.25 -6.59
C GLN A 32 -10.22 -9.71 -6.57
N ILE A 33 -9.11 -9.15 -7.04
CA ILE A 33 -8.91 -7.70 -7.15
C ILE A 33 -10.01 -7.14 -8.05
N ARG A 34 -10.79 -6.21 -7.51
CA ARG A 34 -11.84 -5.55 -8.28
C ARG A 34 -11.21 -4.59 -9.28
N GLN A 35 -11.72 -4.62 -10.50
CA GLN A 35 -11.27 -3.73 -11.56
C GLN A 35 -12.38 -3.44 -12.57
N LYS A 36 -12.30 -2.28 -13.21
CA LYS A 36 -13.14 -1.88 -14.34
C LYS A 36 -12.25 -1.48 -15.51
N ASN A 37 -12.36 -2.18 -16.64
CA ASN A 37 -11.56 -1.94 -17.84
C ASN A 37 -10.04 -1.93 -17.56
N GLY A 38 -9.58 -2.79 -16.64
CA GLY A 38 -8.18 -2.88 -16.21
C GLY A 38 -7.77 -1.87 -15.15
N GLN A 39 -8.61 -0.91 -14.78
CA GLN A 39 -8.35 0.04 -13.70
C GLN A 39 -8.80 -0.55 -12.36
N TYR A 40 -7.93 -0.53 -11.35
CA TYR A 40 -8.26 -1.09 -10.03
C TYR A 40 -9.34 -0.29 -9.32
N GLY A 41 -10.19 -1.01 -8.59
CA GLY A 41 -11.30 -0.45 -7.83
C GLY A 41 -12.65 -1.02 -8.22
N GLU A 42 -13.69 -0.46 -7.61
CA GLU A 42 -15.09 -0.81 -7.84
C GLU A 42 -15.91 0.41 -8.24
N MET A 43 -16.88 0.21 -9.13
CA MET A 43 -17.79 1.29 -9.54
C MET A 43 -18.88 1.47 -8.50
N VAL A 44 -18.93 2.63 -7.85
CA VAL A 44 -19.96 3.02 -6.89
C VAL A 44 -20.56 4.34 -7.34
N ASN A 45 -21.86 4.34 -7.64
CA ASN A 45 -22.58 5.52 -8.17
C ASN A 45 -21.88 6.20 -9.36
N GLY A 46 -21.26 5.41 -10.25
CA GLY A 46 -20.54 5.93 -11.42
C GLY A 46 -19.13 6.44 -11.15
N ILE A 47 -18.63 6.37 -9.91
CA ILE A 47 -17.25 6.69 -9.54
C ILE A 47 -16.43 5.40 -9.40
N LEU A 48 -15.19 5.41 -9.92
CA LEU A 48 -14.21 4.37 -9.65
C LEU A 48 -13.63 4.58 -8.24
N ALA A 49 -14.17 3.88 -7.25
CA ALA A 49 -13.74 3.95 -5.86
C ALA A 49 -12.65 2.89 -5.57
N PRO A 50 -11.71 3.16 -4.65
CA PRO A 50 -10.77 2.15 -4.18
C PRO A 50 -11.50 0.94 -3.59
N GLU A 51 -11.13 -0.27 -4.01
CA GLU A 51 -11.58 -1.49 -3.34
C GLU A 51 -11.03 -1.52 -1.91
N THR A 52 -11.89 -1.77 -0.93
CA THR A 52 -11.48 -1.99 0.46
C THR A 52 -11.64 -3.45 0.86
N VAL A 53 -10.72 -3.95 1.69
CA VAL A 53 -10.77 -5.27 2.31
C VAL A 53 -10.86 -5.17 3.82
N THR A 54 -11.49 -6.15 4.45
CA THR A 54 -11.61 -6.19 5.92
C THR A 54 -10.34 -6.74 6.55
N LEU A 55 -9.75 -5.98 7.47
CA LEU A 55 -8.66 -6.38 8.34
C LEU A 55 -9.20 -6.56 9.77
N GLY A 56 -9.06 -7.77 10.31
CA GLY A 56 -9.74 -8.15 11.55
C GLY A 56 -11.26 -8.21 11.33
N ASP A 57 -12.03 -7.75 12.32
CA ASP A 57 -13.49 -7.90 12.28
C ASP A 57 -14.22 -6.68 11.68
N THR A 58 -13.58 -5.50 11.67
CA THR A 58 -14.30 -4.24 11.42
C THR A 58 -13.56 -3.23 10.53
N LEU A 59 -12.23 -3.29 10.45
CA LEU A 59 -11.47 -2.23 9.76
C LEU A 59 -11.43 -2.49 8.25
N GLN A 60 -12.15 -1.71 7.45
CA GLN A 60 -12.06 -1.81 6.00
C GLN A 60 -11.00 -0.85 5.46
N VAL A 61 -10.01 -1.38 4.76
CA VAL A 61 -8.84 -0.63 4.29
C VAL A 61 -8.70 -0.81 2.79
N GLY A 62 -8.34 0.25 2.07
CA GLY A 62 -7.97 0.18 0.66
C GLY A 62 -6.96 -0.94 0.41
N ARG A 63 -7.24 -1.82 -0.56
CA ARG A 63 -6.37 -2.95 -0.90
C ARG A 63 -4.96 -2.48 -1.30
N PHE A 64 -4.95 -1.38 -2.05
CA PHE A 64 -3.78 -0.66 -2.55
C PHE A 64 -3.84 0.80 -2.08
N GLU A 65 -2.79 1.55 -2.39
CA GLU A 65 -2.84 3.01 -2.40
C GLU A 65 -3.90 3.50 -3.43
N VAL A 66 -4.36 4.73 -3.26
CA VAL A 66 -5.25 5.36 -4.25
C VAL A 66 -4.49 5.50 -5.57
N THR A 67 -5.05 4.92 -6.63
CA THR A 67 -4.40 4.91 -7.94
C THR A 67 -4.64 6.20 -8.70
N ARG A 68 -3.85 6.43 -9.76
CA ARG A 68 -3.99 7.56 -10.66
C ARG A 68 -5.36 7.66 -11.32
N ALA A 69 -5.95 6.55 -11.74
CA ALA A 69 -7.31 6.52 -12.29
C ALA A 69 -8.36 6.97 -11.26
N GLN A 70 -8.23 6.50 -10.01
CA GLN A 70 -9.13 6.89 -8.91
C GLN A 70 -8.93 8.36 -8.54
N TRP A 71 -7.69 8.86 -8.57
CA TRP A 71 -7.38 10.27 -8.36
C TRP A 71 -7.92 11.16 -9.48
N GLN A 72 -7.81 10.73 -10.74
CA GLN A 72 -8.38 11.46 -11.89
C GLN A 72 -9.90 11.59 -11.81
N ALA A 73 -10.60 10.62 -11.20
CA ALA A 73 -12.03 10.76 -10.94
C ALA A 73 -12.34 11.96 -10.01
N PHE A 74 -11.44 12.29 -9.08
CA PHE A 74 -11.53 13.46 -8.20
C PHE A 74 -10.95 14.74 -8.83
N ARG A 75 -9.88 14.62 -9.61
CA ARG A 75 -9.16 15.72 -10.28
C ARG A 75 -9.03 15.41 -11.78
N PRO A 76 -10.08 15.64 -12.60
CA PRO A 76 -10.05 15.32 -14.03
C PRO A 76 -8.97 16.03 -14.84
N GLN A 77 -8.44 17.14 -14.32
CA GLN A 77 -7.33 17.88 -14.90
C GLN A 77 -5.95 17.24 -14.65
N ALA A 78 -5.85 16.27 -13.72
CA ALA A 78 -4.62 15.53 -13.51
C ALA A 78 -4.31 14.69 -14.76
N SER A 79 -3.12 14.88 -15.31
CA SER A 79 -2.68 14.15 -16.50
C SER A 79 -1.55 13.21 -16.13
N TYR A 80 -1.64 11.97 -16.60
CA TYR A 80 -0.65 10.93 -16.38
C TYR A 80 -0.27 10.29 -17.71
N PRO A 81 0.97 9.77 -17.85
CA PRO A 81 1.35 9.02 -19.03
C PRO A 81 0.41 7.82 -19.26
N ALA A 82 0.15 7.51 -20.53
CA ALA A 82 -0.68 6.37 -20.91
C ALA A 82 -0.14 5.05 -20.31
N GLY A 83 -1.05 4.19 -19.87
CA GLY A 83 -0.70 2.90 -19.25
C GLY A 83 -0.28 2.99 -17.78
N ARG A 84 -0.41 4.16 -17.13
CA ARG A 84 -0.08 4.35 -15.71
C ARG A 84 -1.28 4.48 -14.79
N ASP A 85 -2.46 4.09 -15.24
CA ASP A 85 -3.73 4.21 -14.50
C ASP A 85 -3.70 3.59 -13.09
N ASN A 86 -2.99 2.46 -12.95
CA ASN A 86 -2.87 1.70 -11.69
C ASN A 86 -1.61 2.04 -10.88
N TYR A 87 -0.82 3.04 -11.28
CA TYR A 87 0.25 3.56 -10.42
C TYR A 87 -0.38 4.34 -9.27
N PRO A 88 0.28 4.45 -8.10
CA PRO A 88 -0.22 5.28 -7.02
C PRO A 88 -0.27 6.75 -7.49
N ALA A 89 -1.31 7.45 -7.05
CA ALA A 89 -1.31 8.88 -7.09
C ALA A 89 -0.32 9.41 -6.02
N ALA A 90 0.58 10.30 -6.44
CA ALA A 90 1.67 10.81 -5.62
C ALA A 90 1.76 12.34 -5.72
N ALA A 91 2.69 12.95 -4.99
CA ALA A 91 2.77 14.41 -4.83
C ALA A 91 1.52 15.04 -4.20
N ILE A 92 0.82 14.28 -3.34
CA ILE A 92 -0.45 14.68 -2.76
C ILE A 92 -0.22 15.46 -1.47
N SER A 93 -0.84 16.65 -1.35
CA SER A 93 -0.87 17.42 -0.10
C SER A 93 -1.81 16.78 0.92
N PHE A 94 -1.62 17.07 2.21
CA PHE A 94 -2.54 16.58 3.25
C PHE A 94 -3.96 17.08 3.02
N GLU A 95 -4.09 18.34 2.61
CA GLU A 95 -5.34 19.01 2.30
C GLU A 95 -6.08 18.32 1.15
N ASP A 96 -5.36 18.01 0.06
CA ASP A 96 -5.94 17.27 -1.07
C ASP A 96 -6.30 15.84 -0.69
N ALA A 97 -5.49 15.17 0.14
CA ALA A 97 -5.79 13.82 0.62
C ALA A 97 -7.10 13.79 1.43
N ARG A 98 -7.30 14.76 2.32
CA ARG A 98 -8.56 14.93 3.07
C ARG A 98 -9.72 15.26 2.14
N ALA A 99 -9.51 16.18 1.20
CA ALA A 99 -10.53 16.57 0.24
C ALA A 99 -10.97 15.39 -0.64
N TYR A 100 -10.03 14.53 -1.06
CA TYR A 100 -10.34 13.30 -1.78
C TYR A 100 -11.24 12.38 -0.97
N THR A 101 -10.92 12.09 0.29
CA THR A 101 -11.74 11.20 1.12
C THR A 101 -13.13 11.77 1.42
N ALA A 102 -13.24 13.09 1.58
CA ALA A 102 -14.52 13.77 1.76
C ALA A 102 -15.38 13.71 0.49
N TRP A 103 -14.78 14.02 -0.67
CA TRP A 103 -15.44 13.90 -1.96
C TRP A 103 -15.88 12.47 -2.26
N LEU A 104 -15.01 11.49 -2.01
CA LEU A 104 -15.32 10.09 -2.23
C LEU A 104 -16.51 9.66 -1.36
N SER A 105 -16.55 10.14 -0.11
CA SER A 105 -17.68 9.87 0.78
C SER A 105 -18.99 10.43 0.24
N GLU A 106 -18.97 11.68 -0.24
CA GLU A 106 -20.13 12.34 -0.82
C GLU A 106 -20.65 11.60 -2.06
N LYS A 107 -19.77 11.20 -2.98
CA LYS A 107 -20.18 10.57 -4.24
C LYS A 107 -20.66 9.13 -4.08
N THR A 108 -20.08 8.40 -3.14
CA THR A 108 -20.40 6.99 -2.93
C THR A 108 -21.53 6.78 -1.91
N GLY A 109 -21.79 7.76 -1.04
CA GLY A 109 -22.68 7.61 0.11
C GLY A 109 -22.09 6.75 1.24
N GLN A 110 -20.83 6.33 1.12
CA GLN A 110 -20.09 5.56 2.12
C GLN A 110 -19.15 6.48 2.90
N ARG A 111 -18.72 6.09 4.10
CA ARG A 111 -17.82 6.92 4.91
C ARG A 111 -16.37 6.55 4.63
N TYR A 112 -15.66 7.39 3.90
CA TYR A 112 -14.24 7.27 3.65
C TYR A 112 -13.44 8.31 4.43
N ARG A 113 -12.28 7.89 4.94
CA ARG A 113 -11.33 8.76 5.63
C ARG A 113 -9.89 8.30 5.39
N LEU A 114 -8.95 9.15 5.77
CA LEU A 114 -7.56 8.74 5.93
C LEU A 114 -7.44 7.80 7.15
N PRO A 115 -6.46 6.87 7.15
CA PRO A 115 -6.16 6.09 8.33
C PRO A 115 -5.70 7.01 9.47
N SER A 116 -5.99 6.62 10.70
CA SER A 116 -5.27 7.16 11.85
C SER A 116 -3.82 6.71 11.82
N THR A 117 -2.92 7.45 12.47
CA THR A 117 -1.51 7.03 12.60
C THR A 117 -1.36 5.65 13.24
N GLY A 118 -2.29 5.25 14.12
CA GLY A 118 -2.32 3.93 14.73
C GLY A 118 -2.68 2.82 13.74
N GLU A 119 -3.73 3.02 12.94
CA GLU A 119 -4.15 2.08 11.88
C GLU A 119 -3.05 1.96 10.82
N LEU A 120 -2.45 3.07 10.39
CA LEU A 120 -1.37 3.02 9.39
C LEU A 120 -0.15 2.25 9.92
N LYS A 121 0.23 2.45 11.19
CA LYS A 121 1.30 1.66 11.82
C LYS A 121 0.95 0.17 11.93
N MET A 122 -0.33 -0.18 12.11
CA MET A 122 -0.78 -1.56 12.10
C MET A 122 -0.61 -2.17 10.70
N LEU A 123 -0.99 -1.45 9.64
CA LEU A 123 -0.80 -1.88 8.25
C LEU A 123 0.69 -2.07 7.92
N GLN A 124 1.55 -1.13 8.29
CA GLN A 124 2.99 -1.22 8.05
C GLN A 124 3.65 -2.44 8.72
N LYS A 125 3.12 -2.95 9.83
CA LYS A 125 3.61 -4.19 10.46
C LYS A 125 3.29 -5.44 9.65
N LEU A 126 2.31 -5.35 8.76
CA LEU A 126 1.92 -6.42 7.85
C LEU A 126 2.69 -6.36 6.53
N ALA A 127 3.56 -5.38 6.32
CA ALA A 127 4.32 -5.22 5.08
C ALA A 127 5.19 -6.45 4.77
N GLY A 128 5.39 -6.68 3.47
CA GLY A 128 6.16 -7.81 2.97
C GLY A 128 7.66 -7.64 3.16
N LYS A 129 8.41 -8.70 2.84
CA LYS A 129 9.88 -8.63 2.81
C LYS A 129 10.41 -7.87 1.59
N GLN A 130 9.59 -7.76 0.54
CA GLN A 130 9.92 -7.13 -0.73
C GLN A 130 8.87 -6.05 -0.98
N GLU A 131 9.32 -4.80 -0.99
CA GLU A 131 8.50 -3.60 -1.16
C GLU A 131 9.26 -2.68 -2.13
N ASN A 132 8.55 -1.84 -2.89
CA ASN A 132 9.17 -0.84 -3.76
C ASN A 132 9.74 0.31 -2.91
N ASN A 133 10.92 0.13 -2.31
CA ASN A 133 11.50 1.14 -1.42
C ASN A 133 12.95 1.49 -1.78
N LEU A 134 13.57 2.41 -1.03
CA LEU A 134 14.94 2.82 -1.32
C LEU A 134 15.93 1.64 -1.34
N ALA A 135 15.73 0.58 -0.55
CA ALA A 135 16.61 -0.58 -0.58
C ALA A 135 16.49 -1.37 -1.88
N TYR A 136 15.27 -1.45 -2.45
CA TYR A 136 15.05 -2.03 -3.78
C TYR A 136 15.86 -1.28 -4.85
N TRP A 137 15.78 0.06 -4.86
CA TRP A 137 16.49 0.90 -5.85
C TRP A 137 18.00 0.97 -5.63
N ALA A 138 18.45 0.89 -4.38
CA ALA A 138 19.87 0.82 -4.05
C ALA A 138 20.47 -0.56 -4.41
N GLY A 139 19.65 -1.61 -4.44
CA GLY A 139 20.09 -3.00 -4.63
C GLY A 139 20.67 -3.65 -3.37
N TYR A 140 20.57 -2.99 -2.21
CA TYR A 140 21.01 -3.47 -0.90
C TYR A 140 20.25 -2.73 0.21
N ASP A 141 20.37 -3.18 1.47
CA ASP A 141 19.81 -2.46 2.63
C ASP A 141 20.78 -1.34 3.07
N PRO A 142 20.54 -0.05 2.77
CA PRO A 142 21.49 1.02 3.11
C PRO A 142 21.48 1.32 4.61
N THR A 143 22.66 1.61 5.15
CA THR A 143 22.84 2.20 6.48
C THR A 143 22.23 3.60 6.57
N PRO A 144 21.97 4.14 7.77
CA PRO A 144 21.45 5.50 7.92
C PRO A 144 22.26 6.57 7.17
N ASP A 145 23.59 6.50 7.21
CA ASP A 145 24.46 7.49 6.56
C ASP A 145 24.39 7.38 5.02
N GLU A 146 24.32 6.16 4.47
CA GLU A 146 24.16 5.94 3.03
C GLU A 146 22.80 6.44 2.50
N ARG A 147 21.73 6.36 3.31
CA ARG A 147 20.40 6.87 2.92
C ARG A 147 20.46 8.37 2.60
N GLN A 148 21.26 9.15 3.32
CA GLN A 148 21.42 10.57 3.04
C GLN A 148 22.08 10.82 1.67
N ALA A 149 23.15 10.09 1.37
CA ALA A 149 23.84 10.20 0.08
C ALA A 149 22.96 9.73 -1.09
N LEU A 150 22.21 8.64 -0.90
CA LEU A 150 21.26 8.12 -1.88
C LEU A 150 20.11 9.09 -2.13
N ALA A 151 19.60 9.79 -1.10
CA ALA A 151 18.53 10.78 -1.28
C ALA A 151 18.90 11.85 -2.33
N ALA A 152 20.17 12.28 -2.36
CA ALA A 152 20.66 13.23 -3.35
C ALA A 152 20.74 12.65 -4.77
N GLN A 153 20.91 11.32 -4.92
CA GLN A 153 20.84 10.66 -6.23
C GLN A 153 19.40 10.50 -6.68
N ILE A 154 18.51 10.05 -5.80
CA ILE A 154 17.07 9.91 -6.07
C ILE A 154 16.48 11.25 -6.54
N ALA A 155 16.85 12.35 -5.89
CA ALA A 155 16.36 13.69 -6.23
C ALA A 155 16.74 14.19 -7.65
N LYS A 156 17.65 13.51 -8.36
CA LYS A 156 18.03 13.84 -9.75
C LYS A 156 17.10 13.21 -10.79
N HIS A 157 16.24 12.29 -10.38
CA HIS A 157 15.36 11.55 -11.26
C HIS A 157 13.91 11.98 -11.06
N ASP A 158 13.11 11.87 -12.13
CA ASP A 158 11.67 12.02 -12.04
C ASP A 158 11.10 10.93 -11.10
N PRO A 159 10.34 11.29 -10.04
CA PRO A 159 9.69 10.32 -9.17
C PRO A 159 8.89 9.24 -9.91
N ASP A 160 8.31 9.59 -11.06
CA ASP A 160 7.53 8.67 -11.89
C ASP A 160 8.36 7.48 -12.40
N LEU A 161 9.69 7.60 -12.51
CA LEU A 161 10.57 6.49 -12.89
C LEU A 161 10.75 5.45 -11.78
N LEU A 162 10.48 5.84 -10.52
CA LEU A 162 10.70 5.00 -9.34
C LEU A 162 9.40 4.40 -8.78
N LEU A 163 8.25 4.94 -9.18
CA LEU A 163 6.95 4.37 -8.84
C LEU A 163 6.66 3.14 -9.70
N MET A 164 5.91 2.20 -9.14
CA MET A 164 5.45 0.98 -9.82
C MET A 164 3.92 0.92 -9.81
N PRO A 165 3.30 0.15 -10.74
CA PRO A 165 1.89 -0.20 -10.60
C PRO A 165 1.62 -0.77 -9.20
N ALA A 166 0.52 -0.37 -8.58
CA ALA A 166 0.09 -0.93 -7.30
C ALA A 166 0.02 -2.47 -7.39
N GLY A 167 0.48 -3.15 -6.34
CA GLY A 167 0.54 -4.60 -6.28
C GLY A 167 1.67 -5.25 -7.08
N SER A 168 2.65 -4.46 -7.56
CA SER A 168 3.84 -5.03 -8.23
C SER A 168 4.71 -5.86 -7.29
N CYS A 169 4.73 -5.50 -6.01
CA CYS A 169 5.38 -6.30 -4.97
C CYS A 169 4.40 -7.33 -4.38
N PRO A 170 4.89 -8.49 -3.88
CA PRO A 170 4.04 -9.47 -3.22
C PRO A 170 3.30 -8.88 -2.01
N PRO A 171 2.07 -9.32 -1.72
CA PRO A 171 1.29 -8.84 -0.58
C PRO A 171 1.93 -9.25 0.75
N GLY A 172 1.91 -8.32 1.70
CA GLY A 172 2.61 -8.49 2.97
C GLY A 172 1.92 -9.45 3.94
N ASN A 173 0.58 -9.53 3.93
CA ASN A 173 -0.22 -10.33 4.86
C ASN A 173 -0.68 -11.69 4.31
N SER A 174 0.19 -12.36 3.54
CA SER A 174 -0.12 -13.59 2.81
C SER A 174 0.09 -14.90 3.59
N ALA A 175 0.51 -14.83 4.85
CA ALA A 175 0.86 -16.02 5.65
C ALA A 175 -0.32 -16.95 5.94
N GLU A 176 -1.54 -16.42 5.95
CA GLU A 176 -2.76 -17.16 6.21
C GLU A 176 -3.57 -17.35 4.92
N LYS A 177 -4.06 -18.57 4.74
CA LYS A 177 -5.00 -18.96 3.71
C LYS A 177 -6.32 -18.22 4.01
N ASP A 178 -6.86 -17.50 3.03
CA ASP A 178 -8.11 -16.73 3.11
C ASP A 178 -8.06 -15.31 3.72
N THR A 179 -6.94 -14.85 4.28
CA THR A 179 -6.77 -13.42 4.61
C THR A 179 -6.90 -12.52 3.38
N PRO A 180 -7.65 -11.42 3.42
CA PRO A 180 -7.66 -10.48 2.30
C PRO A 180 -6.27 -9.87 2.08
N LEU A 181 -5.73 -10.01 0.87
CA LEU A 181 -4.38 -9.56 0.54
C LEU A 181 -4.30 -8.02 0.50
N LEU A 182 -3.33 -7.45 1.21
CA LEU A 182 -2.96 -6.05 1.23
C LEU A 182 -1.55 -5.89 0.65
N TYR A 183 -1.34 -4.82 -0.11
CA TYR A 183 -0.13 -4.58 -0.88
C TYR A 183 0.46 -3.22 -0.56
N ASP A 184 1.76 -3.07 -0.83
CA ASP A 184 2.49 -1.80 -0.80
C ASP A 184 2.37 -1.07 0.55
N LEU A 185 2.38 -1.83 1.66
CA LEU A 185 2.12 -1.29 2.99
C LEU A 185 3.34 -0.55 3.59
N ASP A 186 4.52 -0.71 2.99
CA ASP A 186 5.77 -0.03 3.37
C ASP A 186 6.69 0.17 2.15
N GLY A 187 6.11 0.68 1.07
CA GLY A 187 6.80 0.93 -0.19
C GLY A 187 5.95 1.75 -1.16
N ASN A 188 6.53 2.01 -2.33
CA ASN A 188 5.98 2.78 -3.45
C ASN A 188 5.75 4.25 -3.09
N VAL A 189 4.71 4.57 -2.33
CA VAL A 189 4.48 5.90 -1.75
C VAL A 189 4.30 5.81 -0.24
N ALA A 190 4.83 6.79 0.49
CA ALA A 190 4.45 6.99 1.88
C ALA A 190 3.00 7.50 1.93
N GLU A 191 2.26 7.10 2.97
CA GLU A 191 0.83 7.34 3.03
C GLU A 191 0.48 8.38 4.09
N TRP A 192 -0.41 9.32 3.74
CA TRP A 192 -0.99 10.24 4.71
C TRP A 192 -1.80 9.50 5.78
N SER A 193 -1.54 9.85 7.04
CA SER A 193 -2.38 9.50 8.18
C SER A 193 -2.79 10.74 8.97
N VAL A 194 -3.82 10.58 9.81
CA VAL A 194 -4.27 11.61 10.74
C VAL A 194 -3.87 11.24 12.16
N ASN A 195 -3.13 12.13 12.82
CA ASN A 195 -2.72 11.94 14.21
C ASN A 195 -3.84 12.33 15.18
N LYS A 196 -3.61 12.16 16.49
CA LYS A 196 -4.62 12.42 17.54
C LYS A 196 -5.07 13.88 17.62
N THR A 197 -4.30 14.83 17.10
CA THR A 197 -4.66 16.26 17.08
C THR A 197 -5.34 16.67 15.78
N GLY A 198 -5.57 15.73 14.85
CA GLY A 198 -6.17 15.99 13.54
C GLY A 198 -5.17 16.46 12.48
N SER A 199 -3.88 16.50 12.77
CA SER A 199 -2.84 16.90 11.82
C SER A 199 -2.40 15.73 10.95
N GLY A 200 -1.99 16.05 9.73
CA GLY A 200 -1.46 15.08 8.78
C GLY A 200 -0.03 14.66 9.10
N GLU A 201 0.24 13.37 9.02
CA GLU A 201 1.57 12.80 9.16
C GLU A 201 1.76 11.73 8.07
N PRO A 202 2.56 11.99 7.03
CA PRO A 202 2.88 10.97 6.04
C PRO A 202 3.91 10.03 6.66
N SER A 203 3.67 8.73 6.55
CA SER A 203 4.58 7.74 7.15
C SER A 203 4.65 6.48 6.32
N GLY A 204 5.65 5.65 6.62
CA GLY A 204 5.97 4.48 5.82
C GLY A 204 7.12 4.75 4.87
N ALA A 205 7.76 3.66 4.44
CA ALA A 205 8.71 3.70 3.35
C ALA A 205 8.00 4.00 2.02
N SER A 206 8.81 4.44 1.06
CA SER A 206 8.39 4.83 -0.28
C SER A 206 9.51 4.46 -1.25
N ALA A 207 9.33 4.59 -2.55
CA ALA A 207 10.41 4.33 -3.50
C ALA A 207 11.70 5.15 -3.20
N ALA A 208 11.60 6.28 -2.49
CA ALA A 208 12.72 7.13 -2.09
C ALA A 208 13.19 6.96 -0.63
N THR A 209 12.45 6.23 0.21
CA THR A 209 12.78 6.06 1.64
C THR A 209 12.66 4.60 2.05
N VAL A 210 13.42 4.18 3.06
CA VAL A 210 13.29 2.82 3.61
C VAL A 210 13.20 2.88 5.12
N ARG A 211 12.45 1.96 5.71
CA ARG A 211 12.34 1.80 7.16
C ARG A 211 13.64 1.25 7.72
N ASP A 212 14.08 1.79 8.85
CA ASP A 212 15.18 1.23 9.61
C ASP A 212 14.67 0.00 10.37
N LYS A 213 15.22 -1.17 10.07
CA LYS A 213 14.78 -2.45 10.66
C LYS A 213 15.05 -2.53 12.17
N ARG A 214 15.99 -1.74 12.71
CA ARG A 214 16.37 -1.74 14.13
C ARG A 214 15.49 -0.78 14.95
N THR A 215 15.19 0.40 14.42
CA THR A 215 14.42 1.43 15.14
C THR A 215 12.95 1.47 14.74
N GLY A 216 12.59 0.91 13.58
CA GLY A 216 11.26 0.99 13.00
C GLY A 216 10.92 2.36 12.41
N LEU A 217 11.85 3.33 12.44
CA LEU A 217 11.65 4.69 11.93
C LEU A 217 11.93 4.75 10.43
N THR A 218 11.25 5.67 9.75
CA THR A 218 11.51 6.01 8.35
C THR A 218 11.85 7.49 8.26
N GLY A 219 12.77 7.86 7.37
CA GLY A 219 13.04 9.26 7.07
C GLY A 219 11.82 9.97 6.48
N GLN A 220 11.81 11.30 6.53
CA GLN A 220 10.73 12.09 5.92
C GLN A 220 10.67 11.80 4.41
N PRO A 221 9.51 11.36 3.87
CA PRO A 221 9.38 11.07 2.46
C PRO A 221 9.42 12.38 1.64
N PRO A 222 10.14 12.44 0.51
CA PRO A 222 10.04 13.57 -0.41
C PRO A 222 8.61 13.67 -0.94
N GLN A 223 8.12 14.89 -1.14
CA GLN A 223 6.72 15.14 -1.52
C GLN A 223 6.27 14.33 -2.75
N GLY A 224 7.13 14.17 -3.76
CA GLY A 224 6.85 13.38 -4.97
C GLY A 224 6.55 11.90 -4.73
N PHE A 225 6.79 11.39 -3.52
CA PHE A 225 6.55 10.02 -3.09
C PHE A 225 5.55 9.93 -1.94
N VAL A 226 4.71 10.95 -1.77
CA VAL A 226 3.63 10.95 -0.78
C VAL A 226 2.29 10.80 -1.50
N GLY A 227 1.57 9.75 -1.12
CA GLY A 227 0.23 9.41 -1.59
C GLY A 227 -0.73 9.16 -0.42
N LEU A 228 -1.73 8.33 -0.64
CA LEU A 228 -2.71 7.99 0.39
C LEU A 228 -3.33 6.62 0.15
N ARG A 229 -3.86 6.06 1.25
CA ARG A 229 -4.79 4.93 1.27
C ARG A 229 -6.05 5.36 2.00
N VAL A 230 -7.16 4.74 1.67
CA VAL A 230 -8.45 5.02 2.33
C VAL A 230 -8.77 3.97 3.39
N VAL A 231 -9.50 4.40 4.42
CA VAL A 231 -10.25 3.55 5.34
C VAL A 231 -11.73 3.82 5.14
N ARG A 232 -12.56 2.76 5.17
CA ARG A 232 -14.02 2.83 5.09
C ARG A 232 -14.67 2.36 6.38
N GLU A 233 -15.69 3.09 6.84
CA GLU A 233 -16.54 2.75 7.99
C GLU A 233 -17.88 2.15 7.56
#